data_AF-A0A4V3G7A4-F1
#
_entry.id   AF-A0A4V3G7A4-F1
#
_cell.length_a   1.000
_cell.length_b   1.000
_cell.length_c   1.000
_cell.angle_alpha   90.00
_cell.angle_beta   90.00
_cell.angle_gamma   90.00
#
_symmetry.space_group_name_H-M   'P 1'
#
loop_
_entity.id
_entity.type
_entity.pdbx_description
1 polymer ?
#
loop_
_entity_poly.entity_id
_entity_poly.type
_entity_poly.pdbx_seq_one_letter_code
_entity_poly.pdbx_strand_id
1 'polypeptide(L)'
;MSEIFKGIRPLDYVLAGLMTVAGLLMMAENIGASSTDLPHPLSTTTWAMAPAFLLVTLPILWRRRNILAVVGVTAVTTVAHVLAFGWLTRCGVMLPLTFALAYAVARFAGAWRNQVIGLVGIVVIQLVMLARDSSIDTVAGALVIALPGAALFYGVGVLVQNRVTKQQTAGLAPAHERTVA
;
A
#
# COMPACT_ATOMS: atom_id res chain seq x y z
N MET A 1 22.85 -14.99 -0.03
CA MET A 1 21.71 -14.05 -0.10
C MET A 1 21.57 -13.38 1.25
N SER A 2 21.52 -12.05 1.31
CA SER A 2 21.40 -11.32 2.58
C SER A 2 20.07 -11.65 3.28
N GLU A 3 20.07 -11.78 4.60
CA GLU A 3 18.90 -12.10 5.44
C GLU A 3 17.70 -11.13 5.25
N ILE A 4 17.95 -9.97 4.62
CA ILE A 4 16.97 -8.93 4.29
C ILE A 4 15.97 -9.38 3.24
N PHE A 5 16.37 -10.18 2.26
CA PHE A 5 15.49 -10.62 1.15
C PHE A 5 14.81 -11.97 1.40
N LYS A 6 15.06 -12.60 2.56
CA LYS A 6 14.47 -13.88 2.94
C LYS A 6 12.95 -13.73 3.11
N GLY A 7 12.19 -14.57 2.40
CA GLY A 7 10.73 -14.63 2.48
C GLY A 7 9.96 -13.77 1.46
N ILE A 8 10.66 -13.03 0.59
CA ILE A 8 10.05 -12.29 -0.52
C ILE A 8 9.75 -13.26 -1.67
N ARG A 9 8.52 -13.25 -2.19
CA ARG A 9 8.13 -14.09 -3.34
C ARG A 9 8.27 -13.32 -4.65
N PRO A 10 8.38 -14.00 -5.82
CA PRO A 10 8.46 -13.35 -7.12
C PRO A 10 7.35 -12.32 -7.38
N LEU A 11 6.11 -12.63 -6.98
CA LEU A 11 4.98 -11.71 -7.11
C LEU A 11 5.09 -10.44 -6.27
N ASP A 12 5.86 -10.45 -5.18
CA ASP A 12 6.10 -9.26 -4.37
C ASP A 12 7.04 -8.28 -5.09
N TYR A 13 8.03 -8.81 -5.83
CA TYR A 13 8.88 -8.00 -6.72
C TYR A 13 8.09 -7.40 -7.87
N VAL A 14 7.18 -8.17 -8.48
CA VAL A 14 6.30 -7.65 -9.55
C VAL A 14 5.42 -6.52 -9.03
N LEU A 15 4.77 -6.70 -7.87
CA LEU A 15 3.94 -5.66 -7.29
C LEU A 15 4.76 -4.40 -6.95
N ALA A 16 5.89 -4.56 -6.28
CA ALA A 16 6.75 -3.43 -5.94
C ALA A 16 7.27 -2.72 -7.18
N GLY A 17 7.69 -3.47 -8.20
CA GLY A 17 8.12 -2.93 -9.49
C GLY A 17 7.02 -2.13 -10.17
N LEU A 18 5.79 -2.66 -10.22
CA LEU A 18 4.63 -1.94 -10.78
C LEU A 18 4.34 -0.65 -10.00
N MET A 19 4.32 -0.70 -8.66
CA MET A 19 4.08 0.50 -7.84
C MET A 19 5.20 1.54 -8.01
N THR A 20 6.44 1.08 -8.11
CA THR A 20 7.61 1.95 -8.34
C THR A 20 7.57 2.59 -9.71
N VAL A 21 7.31 1.83 -10.78
CA VAL A 21 7.22 2.38 -12.14
C VAL A 21 6.06 3.36 -12.23
N ALA A 22 4.88 3.01 -11.70
CA ALA A 22 3.74 3.92 -11.66
C ALA A 22 4.07 5.19 -10.88
N GLY A 23 4.76 5.07 -9.72
CA GLY A 23 5.23 6.21 -8.94
C GLY A 23 6.17 7.13 -9.70
N LEU A 24 7.15 6.56 -10.40
CA LEU A 24 8.10 7.33 -11.22
C LEU A 24 7.40 8.05 -12.38
N LEU A 25 6.48 7.37 -13.08
CA LEU A 25 5.69 7.98 -14.14
C LEU A 25 4.84 9.13 -13.59
N MET A 26 4.18 8.93 -12.45
CA MET A 26 3.41 10.00 -11.80
C MET A 26 4.28 11.20 -11.39
N MET A 27 5.47 10.97 -10.85
CA MET A 27 6.37 12.08 -10.51
C MET A 27 6.87 12.80 -11.76
N ALA A 28 7.12 12.09 -12.86
CA ALA A 28 7.48 12.69 -14.14
C ALA A 28 6.34 13.57 -14.71
N GLU A 29 5.10 13.11 -14.62
CA GLU A 29 3.92 13.91 -14.99
C GLU A 29 3.80 15.17 -14.12
N ASN A 30 4.00 15.07 -12.80
CA ASN A 30 4.02 16.25 -11.92
C ASN A 30 5.09 17.28 -12.32
N ILE A 31 6.26 16.84 -12.78
CA ILE A 31 7.34 17.74 -13.21
C ILE A 31 6.97 18.48 -14.50
N GLY A 32 6.30 17.78 -15.44
CA GLY A 32 5.92 18.33 -16.74
C GLY A 32 4.57 19.07 -16.77
N ALA A 33 3.77 18.97 -15.72
CA ALA A 33 2.42 19.52 -15.69
C ALA A 33 2.40 21.05 -15.51
N SER A 34 1.49 21.71 -16.24
CA SER A 34 1.11 23.11 -16.02
C SER A 34 0.03 23.20 -14.93
N SER A 35 0.22 24.11 -13.97
CA SER A 35 -0.67 24.28 -12.81
C SER A 35 -2.07 24.85 -13.14
N THR A 36 -2.37 25.13 -14.41
CA THR A 36 -3.62 25.76 -14.85
C THR A 36 -4.82 24.83 -14.85
N ASP A 37 -4.60 23.51 -14.89
CA ASP A 37 -5.67 22.51 -15.03
C ASP A 37 -5.95 21.72 -13.74
N LEU A 38 -5.34 22.13 -12.62
CA LEU A 38 -5.44 21.43 -11.33
C LEU A 38 -6.24 22.24 -10.31
N PRO A 39 -7.08 21.60 -9.47
CA PRO A 39 -7.75 22.24 -8.34
C PRO A 39 -6.81 23.03 -7.42
N HIS A 40 -5.58 22.54 -7.25
CA HIS A 40 -4.53 23.22 -6.50
C HIS A 40 -3.22 23.26 -7.30
N PRO A 41 -2.53 24.41 -7.33
CA PRO A 41 -1.27 24.51 -8.06
C PRO A 41 -0.19 23.65 -7.41
N LEU A 42 0.66 23.04 -8.25
CA LEU A 42 1.79 22.25 -7.80
C LEU A 42 2.77 23.11 -7.01
N SER A 43 3.21 22.63 -5.85
CA SER A 43 4.17 23.35 -5.00
C SER A 43 5.61 23.16 -5.44
N THR A 44 5.92 22.12 -6.21
CA THR A 44 7.31 21.77 -6.58
C THR A 44 7.33 20.92 -7.85
N THR A 45 8.33 21.10 -8.70
CA THR A 45 8.56 20.34 -9.95
C THR A 45 9.98 19.76 -10.03
N THR A 46 10.59 19.47 -8.88
CA THR A 46 11.96 18.94 -8.81
C THR A 46 12.03 17.44 -9.08
N TRP A 47 13.10 17.01 -9.76
CA TRP A 47 13.40 15.59 -9.95
C TRP A 47 13.66 14.82 -8.65
N ALA A 48 13.91 15.51 -7.53
CA ALA A 48 14.07 14.86 -6.22
C ALA A 48 12.78 14.18 -5.72
N MET A 49 11.61 14.49 -6.29
CA MET A 49 10.35 13.82 -5.97
C MET A 49 10.38 12.33 -6.32
N ALA A 50 10.97 11.97 -7.47
CA ALA A 50 11.04 10.59 -7.96
C ALA A 50 11.74 9.63 -6.98
N PRO A 51 13.00 9.86 -6.55
CA PRO A 51 13.65 8.98 -5.59
C PRO A 51 12.99 9.02 -4.20
N ALA A 52 12.42 10.16 -3.79
CA ALA A 52 11.67 10.23 -2.53
C ALA A 52 10.41 9.36 -2.55
N PHE A 53 9.71 9.29 -3.68
CA PHE A 53 8.50 8.47 -3.83
C PHE A 53 8.81 6.96 -3.79
N LEU A 54 10.01 6.55 -4.23
CA LEU A 54 10.47 5.16 -4.08
C LEU A 54 10.49 4.71 -2.62
N LEU A 55 10.83 5.62 -1.69
CA LEU A 55 10.83 5.30 -0.26
C LEU A 55 9.43 4.97 0.26
N VAL A 56 8.39 5.44 -0.43
CA VAL A 56 6.99 5.16 -0.08
C VAL A 56 6.53 3.82 -0.67
N THR A 57 6.97 3.46 -1.88
CA THR A 57 6.49 2.23 -2.56
C THR A 57 7.31 0.99 -2.20
N LEU A 58 8.62 1.11 -2.00
CA LEU A 58 9.52 -0.02 -1.74
C LEU A 58 9.17 -0.86 -0.51
N PRO A 59 8.67 -0.30 0.62
CA PRO A 59 8.31 -1.08 1.80
C PRO A 59 7.37 -2.26 1.49
N ILE A 60 6.55 -2.18 0.44
CA ILE A 60 5.61 -3.25 0.08
C ILE A 60 6.30 -4.59 -0.23
N LEU A 61 7.58 -4.60 -0.60
CA LEU A 61 8.38 -5.81 -0.78
C LEU A 61 8.37 -6.71 0.46
N TRP A 62 8.37 -6.10 1.66
CA TRP A 62 8.44 -6.80 2.94
C TRP A 62 7.07 -7.10 3.55
N ARG A 63 5.96 -6.95 2.79
CA ARG A 63 4.59 -7.10 3.28
C ARG A 63 4.29 -8.44 3.96
N ARG A 64 4.99 -9.51 3.57
CA ARG A 64 4.81 -10.86 4.14
C ARG A 64 5.55 -11.07 5.46
N ARG A 65 6.61 -10.28 5.71
CA ARG A 65 7.46 -10.44 6.88
C ARG A 65 6.92 -9.68 8.08
N ASN A 66 6.52 -8.42 7.87
CA ASN A 66 5.91 -7.60 8.91
C ASN A 66 5.06 -6.48 8.28
N ILE A 67 3.77 -6.76 8.04
CA ILE A 67 2.89 -5.78 7.41
C ILE A 67 2.69 -4.52 8.25
N LEU A 68 2.75 -4.60 9.59
CA LEU A 68 2.62 -3.41 10.44
C LEU A 68 3.82 -2.48 10.29
N ALA A 69 5.04 -3.02 10.23
CA ALA A 69 6.23 -2.23 9.95
C ALA A 69 6.14 -1.59 8.56
N VAL A 70 5.66 -2.33 7.56
CA VAL A 70 5.46 -1.79 6.20
C VAL A 70 4.48 -0.62 6.19
N VAL A 71 3.30 -0.77 6.83
CA VAL A 71 2.32 0.31 6.95
C VAL A 71 2.92 1.50 7.70
N GLY A 72 3.61 1.28 8.81
CA GLY A 72 4.25 2.34 9.60
C GLY A 72 5.31 3.11 8.81
N VAL A 73 6.22 2.42 8.13
CA VAL A 73 7.25 3.06 7.28
C VAL A 73 6.59 3.80 6.12
N THR A 74 5.58 3.22 5.48
CA THR A 74 4.84 3.89 4.40
C THR A 74 4.16 5.16 4.91
N ALA A 75 3.58 5.15 6.11
CA ALA A 75 2.97 6.33 6.72
C ALA A 75 4.00 7.43 6.99
N VAL A 76 5.12 7.08 7.64
CA VAL A 76 6.18 8.06 7.95
C VAL A 76 6.77 8.67 6.68
N THR A 77 7.06 7.84 5.67
CA THR A 77 7.61 8.32 4.39
C THR A 77 6.59 9.15 3.60
N THR A 78 5.30 8.80 3.65
CA THR A 78 4.23 9.61 3.07
C THR A 78 4.16 10.99 3.72
N VAL A 79 4.18 11.06 5.06
CA VAL A 79 4.19 12.33 5.80
C VAL A 79 5.42 13.17 5.41
N ALA A 80 6.61 12.55 5.42
CA ALA A 80 7.84 13.23 5.02
C ALA A 80 7.77 13.77 3.59
N HIS A 81 7.21 13.00 2.66
CA HIS A 81 7.03 13.39 1.26
C HIS A 81 6.00 14.52 1.10
N VAL A 82 4.93 14.54 1.90
CA VAL A 82 3.96 15.64 1.88
C VAL A 82 4.59 16.92 2.43
N LEU A 83 5.33 16.83 3.54
CA LEU A 83 6.00 17.99 4.14
C LEU A 83 7.11 18.55 3.25
N ALA A 84 7.86 17.69 2.56
CA ALA A 84 8.98 18.10 1.72
C ALA A 84 8.54 18.75 0.40
N PHE A 85 7.42 18.31 -0.19
CA PHE A 85 7.06 18.70 -1.56
C PHE A 85 5.69 19.38 -1.70
N GLY A 86 4.93 19.54 -0.61
CA GLY A 86 3.69 20.34 -0.61
C GLY A 86 2.55 19.75 -1.44
N TRP A 87 1.91 20.55 -2.28
CA TRP A 87 0.84 20.11 -3.18
C TRP A 87 1.39 19.39 -4.42
N LEU A 88 1.03 18.12 -4.58
CA LEU A 88 1.38 17.27 -5.73
C LEU A 88 0.26 16.27 -5.99
N THR A 89 0.17 15.78 -7.21
CA THR A 89 -0.74 14.70 -7.57
C THR A 89 -0.11 13.37 -7.14
N ARG A 90 -0.70 12.72 -6.14
CA ARG A 90 -0.21 11.47 -5.53
C ARG A 90 -1.23 10.34 -5.60
N CYS A 91 -2.51 10.69 -5.65
CA CYS A 91 -3.64 9.78 -5.56
C CYS A 91 -3.59 8.65 -6.60
N GLY A 92 -3.10 8.91 -7.82
CA GLY A 92 -2.98 7.92 -8.89
C GLY A 92 -2.12 6.69 -8.53
N VAL A 93 -1.21 6.79 -7.56
CA VAL A 93 -0.37 5.66 -7.12
C VAL A 93 -0.56 5.34 -5.65
N MET A 94 -0.77 6.35 -4.81
CA MET A 94 -1.01 6.14 -3.38
C MET A 94 -2.33 5.41 -3.10
N LEU A 95 -3.40 5.64 -3.87
CA LEU A 95 -4.64 4.88 -3.71
C LEU A 95 -4.44 3.39 -4.01
N PRO A 96 -3.94 2.99 -5.19
CA PRO A 96 -3.59 1.59 -5.46
C PRO A 96 -2.67 0.97 -4.41
N LEU A 97 -1.67 1.72 -3.93
CA LEU A 97 -0.77 1.25 -2.89
C LEU A 97 -1.53 0.97 -1.59
N THR A 98 -2.38 1.88 -1.13
CA THR A 98 -3.18 1.67 0.10
C THR A 98 -4.17 0.52 -0.03
N PHE A 99 -4.70 0.26 -1.23
CA PHE A 99 -5.55 -0.92 -1.49
C PHE A 99 -4.74 -2.22 -1.41
N ALA A 100 -3.54 -2.23 -1.99
CA ALA A 100 -2.64 -3.37 -1.90
C ALA A 100 -2.18 -3.64 -0.45
N LEU A 101 -1.97 -2.59 0.35
CA LEU A 101 -1.69 -2.68 1.78
C LEU A 101 -2.90 -3.20 2.56
N ALA A 102 -4.12 -2.76 2.25
CA ALA A 102 -5.33 -3.25 2.90
C ALA A 102 -5.53 -4.76 2.68
N TYR A 103 -5.35 -5.22 1.45
CA TYR A 103 -5.29 -6.64 1.12
C TYR A 103 -4.21 -7.38 1.93
N ALA A 104 -3.01 -6.80 2.02
CA ALA A 104 -1.89 -7.41 2.73
C ALA A 104 -2.12 -7.46 4.25
N VAL A 105 -2.75 -6.44 4.84
CA VAL A 105 -3.12 -6.42 6.26
C VAL A 105 -4.08 -7.56 6.57
N ALA A 106 -5.14 -7.72 5.78
CA ALA A 106 -6.08 -8.83 5.95
C ALA A 106 -5.40 -10.20 5.89
N ARG A 107 -4.38 -10.35 5.05
CA ARG A 107 -3.72 -11.63 4.82
C ARG A 107 -2.60 -11.94 5.80
N PHE A 108 -1.86 -10.93 6.25
CA PHE A 108 -0.57 -11.15 6.93
C PHE A 108 -0.50 -10.54 8.34
N ALA A 109 -1.46 -9.73 8.78
CA ALA A 109 -1.40 -9.10 10.10
C ALA A 109 -1.64 -10.08 11.27
N GLY A 110 -2.24 -11.24 10.98
CA GLY A 110 -2.57 -12.25 11.98
C GLY A 110 -3.74 -11.80 12.85
N ALA A 111 -3.47 -11.53 14.13
CA ALA A 111 -4.49 -11.20 15.14
C ALA A 111 -5.34 -9.97 14.77
N TRP A 112 -6.60 -9.96 15.19
CA TRP A 112 -7.56 -8.87 14.96
C TRP A 112 -7.01 -7.49 15.34
N ARG A 113 -6.35 -7.36 16.50
CA ARG A 113 -5.76 -6.09 16.95
C ARG A 113 -4.76 -5.54 15.92
N ASN A 114 -3.95 -6.39 15.32
CA ASN A 114 -3.00 -5.99 14.29
C ASN A 114 -3.72 -5.57 13.00
N GLN A 115 -4.82 -6.24 12.64
CA GLN A 115 -5.63 -5.85 11.50
C GLN A 115 -6.20 -4.44 11.67
N VAL A 116 -6.76 -4.14 12.85
CA VAL A 116 -7.28 -2.80 13.18
C VAL A 116 -6.16 -1.75 13.13
N ILE A 117 -5.00 -2.02 13.75
CA ILE A 117 -3.85 -1.10 13.71
C ILE A 117 -3.40 -0.84 12.27
N GLY A 118 -3.30 -1.89 11.45
CA GLY A 118 -2.93 -1.78 10.04
C GLY A 118 -3.94 -0.96 9.24
N LEU A 119 -5.24 -1.18 9.44
CA LEU A 119 -6.31 -0.44 8.77
C LEU A 119 -6.34 1.03 9.19
N VAL A 120 -6.20 1.32 10.48
CA VAL A 120 -6.06 2.71 10.97
C VAL A 120 -4.86 3.39 10.34
N GLY A 121 -3.72 2.70 10.27
CA GLY A 121 -2.52 3.21 9.58
C GLY A 121 -2.77 3.52 8.10
N ILE A 122 -3.53 2.67 7.41
CA ILE A 122 -3.92 2.91 6.01
C ILE A 122 -4.82 4.14 5.86
N VAL A 123 -5.81 4.30 6.75
CA VAL A 123 -6.67 5.50 6.76
C VAL A 123 -5.84 6.75 7.00
N VAL A 124 -4.87 6.72 7.92
CA VAL A 124 -3.94 7.83 8.16
C VAL A 124 -3.12 8.15 6.90
N ILE A 125 -2.58 7.15 6.20
CA ILE A 125 -1.86 7.34 4.92
C ILE A 125 -2.76 8.05 3.91
N GLN A 126 -4.01 7.59 3.75
CA GLN A 126 -4.97 8.19 2.82
C GLN A 126 -5.29 9.64 3.21
N LEU A 127 -5.55 9.93 4.48
CA LEU A 127 -5.84 11.29 4.94
C LEU A 127 -4.65 12.23 4.69
N VAL A 128 -3.44 11.81 5.04
CA VAL A 128 -2.22 12.61 4.87
C VAL A 128 -1.98 12.92 3.40
N MET A 129 -2.09 11.92 2.52
CA MET A 129 -1.79 12.12 1.10
C MET A 129 -2.89 12.93 0.40
N LEU A 130 -4.16 12.70 0.71
CA LEU A 130 -5.29 13.44 0.14
C LEU A 130 -5.32 14.90 0.61
N ALA A 131 -4.91 15.19 1.86
CA ALA A 131 -4.92 16.56 2.38
C ALA A 131 -4.01 17.54 1.62
N ARG A 132 -3.06 17.04 0.83
CA ARG A 132 -2.17 17.84 -0.02
C ARG A 132 -2.10 17.31 -1.46
N ASP A 133 -3.16 16.66 -1.93
CA ASP A 133 -3.23 16.20 -3.31
C ASP A 133 -3.74 17.32 -4.22
N SER A 134 -3.04 17.61 -5.32
CA SER A 134 -3.44 18.68 -6.24
C SER A 134 -4.57 18.30 -7.19
N SER A 135 -4.89 17.02 -7.35
CA SER A 135 -5.91 16.53 -8.28
C SER A 135 -7.30 16.34 -7.65
N ILE A 136 -7.47 16.68 -6.37
CA ILE A 136 -8.75 16.56 -5.68
C ILE A 136 -9.20 17.94 -5.18
N ASP A 137 -10.51 18.21 -5.26
CA ASP A 137 -11.08 19.45 -4.71
C ASP A 137 -11.22 19.38 -3.18
N THR A 138 -11.60 18.21 -2.65
CA THR A 138 -11.81 18.01 -1.22
C THR A 138 -11.39 16.60 -0.78
N VAL A 139 -10.86 16.52 0.44
CA VAL A 139 -10.53 15.23 1.08
C VAL A 139 -11.78 14.35 1.22
N ALA A 140 -12.91 14.95 1.59
CA ALA A 140 -14.18 14.23 1.75
C ALA A 140 -14.61 13.54 0.45
N GLY A 141 -14.53 14.23 -0.70
CA GLY A 141 -14.87 13.66 -2.00
C GLY A 141 -13.99 12.47 -2.37
N ALA A 142 -12.68 12.57 -2.15
CA ALA A 142 -11.77 11.46 -2.44
C ALA A 142 -11.93 10.27 -1.49
N LEU A 143 -12.29 10.48 -0.22
CA LEU A 143 -12.53 9.41 0.74
C LEU A 143 -13.72 8.52 0.36
N VAL A 144 -14.71 9.04 -0.35
CA VAL A 144 -15.85 8.27 -0.87
C VAL A 144 -15.38 7.15 -1.81
N ILE A 145 -14.23 7.31 -2.46
CA ILE A 145 -13.63 6.28 -3.32
C ILE A 145 -12.57 5.49 -2.56
N ALA A 146 -11.73 6.18 -1.79
CA ALA A 146 -10.58 5.58 -1.11
C ALA A 146 -10.98 4.55 -0.04
N LEU A 147 -11.99 4.85 0.78
CA LEU A 147 -12.40 3.95 1.85
C LEU A 147 -13.09 2.68 1.32
N PRO A 148 -14.07 2.76 0.39
CA PRO A 148 -14.65 1.55 -0.21
C PRO A 148 -13.62 0.72 -0.99
N GLY A 149 -12.68 1.36 -1.69
CA GLY A 149 -11.59 0.65 -2.37
C GLY A 149 -10.72 -0.15 -1.39
N ALA A 150 -10.29 0.47 -0.29
CA ALA A 150 -9.53 -0.21 0.75
C ALA A 150 -10.34 -1.34 1.42
N ALA A 151 -11.63 -1.11 1.72
CA ALA A 151 -12.52 -2.09 2.30
C ALA A 151 -12.73 -3.30 1.38
N LEU A 152 -12.90 -3.08 0.07
CA LEU A 152 -13.03 -4.13 -0.94
C LEU A 152 -11.77 -5.01 -0.97
N PHE A 153 -10.59 -4.40 -1.07
CA PHE A 153 -9.33 -5.14 -1.13
C PHE A 153 -9.01 -5.85 0.18
N TYR A 154 -9.34 -5.24 1.32
CA TYR A 154 -9.29 -5.91 2.63
C TYR A 154 -10.19 -7.15 2.64
N GLY A 155 -11.45 -7.03 2.21
CA GLY A 155 -12.39 -8.14 2.12
C GLY A 155 -11.88 -9.27 1.22
N VAL A 156 -11.32 -8.95 0.06
CA VAL A 156 -10.66 -9.93 -0.82
C VAL A 156 -9.50 -10.62 -0.09
N GLY A 157 -8.70 -9.87 0.67
CA GLY A 157 -7.62 -10.43 1.49
C GLY A 157 -8.12 -11.41 2.56
N VAL A 158 -9.20 -11.09 3.26
CA VAL A 158 -9.85 -11.98 4.24
C VAL A 158 -10.35 -13.25 3.57
N LEU A 159 -11.03 -13.13 2.42
CA LEU A 159 -11.52 -14.28 1.66
C LEU A 159 -10.39 -15.21 1.23
N VAL A 160 -9.29 -14.66 0.73
CA VAL A 160 -8.13 -15.45 0.31
C VAL A 160 -7.44 -16.10 1.51
N GLN A 161 -7.29 -15.40 2.63
CA GLN A 161 -6.68 -15.96 3.84
C GLN A 161 -7.51 -17.13 4.38
N ASN A 162 -8.84 -16.97 4.44
CA ASN A 162 -9.74 -18.04 4.87
C ASN A 162 -9.64 -19.28 3.98
N ARG A 163 -9.50 -19.11 2.65
CA ARG A 163 -9.31 -20.23 1.72
C ARG A 163 -7.99 -20.95 1.96
N VAL A 164 -6.89 -20.22 2.14
CA VAL A 164 -5.56 -20.79 2.39
C VAL A 164 -5.53 -21.57 3.70
N THR A 165 -6.07 -21.00 4.79
CA THR A 165 -6.15 -21.68 6.08
C THR A 165 -6.94 -22.98 5.97
N LYS A 166 -8.11 -22.97 5.32
CA LYS A 166 -8.93 -24.17 5.12
C LYS A 166 -8.19 -25.27 4.35
N GLN A 167 -7.48 -24.92 3.29
CA GLN A 167 -6.69 -25.89 2.51
C GLN A 167 -5.55 -26.52 3.33
N GLN A 168 -4.89 -25.72 4.18
CA GLN A 168 -3.85 -26.22 5.08
C GLN A 168 -4.41 -27.19 6.13
N THR A 169 -5.57 -26.88 6.72
CA THR A 169 -6.23 -27.79 7.67
C THR A 169 -6.68 -29.09 7.00
N ALA A 170 -7.27 -29.02 5.80
CA ALA A 170 -7.71 -30.20 5.06
C ALA A 170 -6.55 -31.12 4.62
N GLY A 171 -5.40 -30.55 4.25
CA GLY A 171 -4.22 -31.32 3.86
C GLY A 171 -3.51 -32.06 5.00
N LEU A 172 -3.74 -31.66 6.26
CA LEU A 172 -3.19 -32.30 7.45
C LEU A 172 -4.05 -33.48 7.96
N ALA A 173 -5.32 -33.56 7.54
CA ALA A 173 -6.28 -34.56 8.02
C ALA A 173 -6.05 -36.03 7.56
N PRO A 174 -5.36 -36.39 6.46
CA PRO A 174 -5.32 -37.79 6.00
C PRO A 174 -4.09 -38.60 6.49
N ALA A 175 -3.18 -38.05 7.29
CA ALA A 175 -1.97 -38.78 7.71
C ALA A 175 -2.14 -39.63 8.98
N HIS A 176 -3.16 -39.34 9.81
CA HIS A 176 -3.31 -40.02 11.12
C HIS A 176 -4.10 -41.33 11.05
N GLU A 177 -4.76 -41.62 9.92
CA GLU A 177 -5.65 -42.78 9.76
C GLU A 177 -4.99 -43.97 9.03
N ARG A 178 -3.73 -43.84 8.58
CA ARG A 178 -2.97 -44.92 7.91
C ARG A 178 -1.96 -45.67 8.78
N THR A 179 -1.79 -45.29 10.04
CA THR A 179 -0.86 -45.97 10.98
C THR A 179 -1.55 -46.96 11.90
N VAL A 180 -2.84 -47.25 11.68
CA VAL A 180 -3.61 -48.24 12.44
C VAL A 180 -4.26 -49.23 11.46
N ALA A 181 -3.45 -49.99 10.73
CA ALA A 181 -3.88 -51.18 9.99
C ALA A 181 -2.72 -52.18 9.91
#